data_AF-A0A653PVJ4-F1
#
_entry.id   AF-A0A653PVJ4-F1
#
_cell.length_a   1.000
_cell.length_b   1.000
_cell.length_c   1.000
_cell.angle_alpha   90.00
_cell.angle_beta   90.00
_cell.angle_gamma   90.00
#
_symmetry.space_group_name_H-M   'P 1'
#
loop_
_entity.id
_entity.type
_entity.pdbx_description
1 polymer ?
#
loop_
_entity_poly.entity_id
_entity_poly.type
_entity_poly.pdbx_seq_one_letter_code
_entity_poly.pdbx_strand_id
1 'polypeptide(L)'
;MLAEALDIEEDPSWTSARTAQRIANRLDLFWEPEYVDRTSVTLPGFNALLQAVSYAHAERALRRVVARSAPGLHGPEWAAFNPARSKIEAVTRIAALTGAPREWLGPGSKEHKSVLLNLATNLFPNDARIDVTSKHRLGASLAQVLNAPWSNDFTATGQTIKLTGLNAILAGAERRLGRLGEVVTDAITTPEAEGDALAAALLASLPVHWDARKAVRWLADNGLRGSNDLEWQGFYGEEKAKAILNASFTPKVPGTKRSYGSTDFDYALSWVWDIKVHTSLQTVGALTKRANDAMLLNDEQAVRNCVEEQGLGFLVVSGEAIMDHTGEFKVWHDAWKLTRSKRPPAPSNSGISKTRKTAFTPLHVDAYWVPDTLSLRAAILSGQLAPRPQGRQAPKTPGGVGSPRPPKFEMNTAKASHGIRVASHSWPTPRRGA
;
A
#
# COMPACT_ATOMS: atom_id res chain seq x y z
N MET A 1 3.62 11.63 -4.57
CA MET A 1 3.73 10.87 -5.86
C MET A 1 3.64 11.83 -7.04
N LEU A 2 4.63 11.83 -7.93
CA LEU A 2 4.94 12.85 -8.96
C LEU A 2 5.15 14.29 -8.45
N ALA A 3 4.21 14.90 -7.72
CA ALA A 3 4.40 16.23 -7.12
C ALA A 3 5.62 16.25 -6.16
N GLU A 4 5.68 15.29 -5.25
CA GLU A 4 6.82 15.05 -4.36
C GLU A 4 8.12 14.70 -5.12
N ALA A 5 8.02 13.97 -6.24
CA ALA A 5 9.18 13.66 -7.08
C ALA A 5 9.68 14.88 -7.89
N LEU A 6 8.85 15.91 -8.02
CA LEU A 6 9.14 17.18 -8.69
C LEU A 6 9.37 18.33 -7.70
N ASP A 7 9.47 18.03 -6.40
CA ASP A 7 9.63 19.02 -5.33
C ASP A 7 8.54 20.11 -5.37
N ILE A 8 7.30 19.68 -5.55
CA ILE A 8 6.12 20.54 -5.46
C ILE A 8 5.60 20.44 -4.03
N GLU A 9 5.71 21.54 -3.30
CA GLU A 9 5.15 21.67 -1.94
C GLU A 9 3.62 21.55 -2.02
N GLU A 10 3.06 20.51 -1.38
CA GLU A 10 1.62 20.28 -1.36
C GLU A 10 0.98 21.12 -0.25
N ASP A 11 0.08 22.03 -0.64
CA ASP A 11 -0.78 22.78 0.27
C ASP A 11 -2.15 22.08 0.34
N PRO A 12 -2.64 21.71 1.54
CA PRO A 12 -3.91 20.99 1.71
C PRO A 12 -5.13 21.74 1.17
N SER A 13 -5.02 23.05 0.93
CA SER A 13 -6.08 23.87 0.34
C SER A 13 -6.15 23.77 -1.19
N TRP A 14 -5.19 23.11 -1.83
CA TRP A 14 -5.12 23.04 -3.29
C TRP A 14 -6.09 22.03 -3.87
N THR A 15 -6.67 22.41 -5.02
CA THR A 15 -7.52 21.55 -5.82
C THR A 15 -6.67 20.63 -6.71
N SER A 16 -7.22 19.50 -7.13
CA SER A 16 -6.55 18.59 -8.08
C SER A 16 -6.10 19.29 -9.37
N ALA A 17 -6.88 20.25 -9.88
CA ALA A 17 -6.51 21.08 -11.03
C ALA A 17 -5.26 21.93 -10.77
N ARG A 18 -5.14 22.52 -9.58
CA ARG A 18 -4.00 23.36 -9.19
C ARG A 18 -2.73 22.53 -9.00
N THR A 19 -2.85 21.33 -8.42
CA THR A 19 -1.74 20.38 -8.30
C THR A 19 -1.29 19.90 -9.69
N ALA A 20 -2.21 19.55 -10.58
CA ALA A 20 -1.88 19.12 -11.94
C ALA A 20 -1.23 20.21 -12.78
N GLN A 21 -1.69 21.45 -12.70
CA GLN A 21 -1.04 22.60 -13.33
C GLN A 21 0.41 22.78 -12.87
N ARG A 22 0.67 22.60 -11.57
CA ARG A 22 2.03 22.72 -11.01
C ARG A 22 2.94 21.60 -11.51
N ILE A 23 2.41 20.38 -11.61
CA ILE A 23 3.11 19.24 -12.19
C ILE A 23 3.42 19.52 -13.67
N ALA A 24 2.44 19.99 -14.45
CA ALA A 24 2.62 20.34 -15.85
C ALA A 24 3.74 21.37 -16.05
N ASN A 25 3.73 22.44 -15.26
CA ASN A 25 4.78 23.48 -15.31
C ASN A 25 6.17 22.93 -14.99
N ARG A 26 6.28 21.91 -14.13
CA ARG A 26 7.58 21.28 -13.81
C ARG A 26 8.03 20.28 -14.86
N LEU A 27 7.12 19.83 -15.72
CA LEU A 27 7.39 18.94 -16.85
C LEU A 27 7.48 19.70 -18.17
N ASP A 28 7.53 21.05 -18.12
CA ASP A 28 7.48 21.94 -19.28
C ASP A 28 6.28 21.68 -20.22
N LEU A 29 5.19 21.13 -19.67
CA LEU A 29 3.94 20.92 -20.39
C LEU A 29 3.11 22.19 -20.35
N PHE A 30 2.73 22.69 -21.53
CA PHE A 30 1.74 23.74 -21.64
C PHE A 30 0.37 23.23 -21.15
N TRP A 31 -0.17 23.87 -20.12
CA TRP A 31 -1.44 23.45 -19.52
C TRP A 31 -2.60 24.23 -20.10
N GLU A 32 -3.49 23.54 -20.81
CA GLU A 32 -4.60 24.18 -21.49
C GLU A 32 -5.84 24.33 -20.59
N PRO A 33 -6.68 25.36 -20.80
CA PRO A 33 -7.92 25.55 -20.04
C PRO A 33 -8.87 24.35 -20.10
N GLU A 34 -8.87 23.61 -21.21
CA GLU A 34 -9.68 22.39 -21.41
C GLU A 34 -9.25 21.20 -20.54
N TYR A 35 -8.06 21.25 -19.94
CA TYR A 35 -7.54 20.23 -19.03
C TYR A 35 -8.15 20.33 -17.63
N VAL A 36 -8.97 21.35 -17.38
CA VAL A 36 -9.58 21.63 -16.08
C VAL A 36 -11.09 21.77 -16.20
N ASP A 37 -11.82 21.05 -15.35
CA ASP A 37 -13.22 21.34 -15.04
C ASP A 37 -13.33 21.77 -13.58
N ARG A 38 -13.51 23.08 -13.37
CA ARG A 38 -13.56 23.76 -12.07
C ARG A 38 -12.34 23.47 -11.18
N THR A 39 -12.41 22.44 -10.37
CA THR A 39 -11.38 22.03 -9.40
C THR A 39 -10.71 20.70 -9.77
N SER A 40 -11.21 20.04 -10.81
CA SER A 40 -10.81 18.70 -11.24
C SER A 40 -10.10 18.74 -12.58
N VAL A 41 -9.27 17.72 -12.81
CA VAL A 41 -8.55 17.54 -14.08
C VAL A 41 -9.41 16.70 -15.01
N THR A 42 -9.55 17.11 -16.26
CA THR A 42 -10.29 16.35 -17.27
C THR A 42 -9.46 15.18 -17.79
N LEU A 43 -10.07 14.22 -18.47
CA LEU A 43 -9.35 13.09 -19.08
C LEU A 43 -8.27 13.54 -20.08
N PRO A 44 -8.51 14.54 -20.97
CA PRO A 44 -7.46 15.14 -21.78
C PRO A 44 -6.29 15.67 -20.94
N GLY A 45 -6.57 16.37 -19.84
CA GLY A 45 -5.54 16.87 -18.93
C GLY A 45 -4.70 15.77 -18.29
N PHE A 46 -5.32 14.67 -17.88
CA PHE A 46 -4.59 13.50 -17.36
C PHE A 46 -3.74 12.82 -18.43
N ASN A 47 -4.25 12.68 -19.66
CA ASN A 47 -3.49 12.10 -20.77
C ASN A 47 -2.30 12.98 -21.15
N ALA A 48 -2.45 14.31 -21.14
CA ALA A 48 -1.37 15.26 -21.39
C ALA A 48 -0.28 15.16 -20.30
N LEU A 49 -0.65 15.09 -19.01
CA LEU A 49 0.31 14.83 -17.93
C LEU A 49 1.01 13.50 -18.12
N LEU A 50 0.27 12.43 -18.42
CA LEU A 50 0.82 11.09 -18.59
C LEU A 50 1.82 11.05 -19.74
N GLN A 51 1.50 11.71 -20.85
CA GLN A 51 2.38 11.82 -22.00
C GLN A 51 3.64 12.63 -21.66
N ALA A 52 3.51 13.77 -20.98
CA ALA A 52 4.64 14.59 -20.53
C ALA A 52 5.55 13.84 -19.55
N VAL A 53 4.97 13.10 -18.60
CA VAL A 53 5.72 12.23 -17.68
C VAL A 53 6.43 11.12 -18.45
N SER A 54 5.76 10.51 -19.43
CA SER A 54 6.34 9.45 -20.26
C SER A 54 7.52 9.97 -21.08
N TYR A 55 7.42 11.17 -21.66
CA TYR A 55 8.53 11.84 -22.35
C TYR A 55 9.67 12.21 -21.39
N ALA A 56 9.37 12.86 -20.27
CA ALA A 56 10.38 13.22 -19.27
C ALA A 56 11.09 11.99 -18.68
N HIS A 57 10.41 10.85 -18.64
CA HIS A 57 10.97 9.56 -18.26
C HIS A 57 11.85 8.96 -19.37
N ALA A 58 11.36 8.96 -20.62
CA ALA A 58 12.09 8.47 -21.79
C ALA A 58 13.40 9.25 -22.03
N GLU A 59 13.39 10.57 -21.82
CA GLU A 59 14.56 11.44 -21.96
C GLU A 59 15.53 11.38 -20.77
N ARG A 60 15.27 10.54 -19.76
CA ARG A 60 15.99 10.50 -18.47
C ARG A 60 16.02 11.86 -17.74
N ALA A 61 15.16 12.81 -18.12
CA ALA A 61 15.07 14.14 -17.51
C ALA A 61 14.58 14.06 -16.06
N LEU A 62 13.64 13.15 -15.76
CA LEU A 62 13.21 12.86 -14.38
C LEU A 62 14.36 12.34 -13.49
N ARG A 63 15.33 11.58 -14.05
CA ARG A 63 16.53 11.19 -13.30
C ARG A 63 17.38 12.39 -12.91
N ARG A 64 17.45 13.43 -13.75
CA ARG A 64 18.18 14.68 -13.43
C ARG A 64 17.43 15.58 -12.46
N VAL A 65 16.10 15.62 -12.50
CA VAL A 65 15.28 16.40 -11.56
C VAL A 65 15.31 15.76 -10.16
N VAL A 66 15.19 14.42 -10.06
CA VAL A 66 15.26 13.69 -8.78
C VAL A 66 16.69 13.61 -8.23
N ALA A 67 17.73 13.48 -9.08
CA ALA A 67 19.13 13.55 -8.65
C ALA A 67 19.53 14.93 -8.12
N ARG A 68 18.78 15.99 -8.46
CA ARG A 68 19.00 17.35 -7.95
C ARG A 68 18.40 17.59 -6.56
N SER A 69 17.65 16.65 -5.99
CA SER A 69 16.82 16.88 -4.80
C SER A 69 17.48 16.64 -3.44
N ALA A 70 18.77 16.28 -3.36
CA ALA A 70 19.49 16.19 -2.09
C ALA A 70 20.49 17.35 -1.96
N PRO A 71 20.16 18.41 -1.20
CA PRO A 71 21.07 19.53 -0.99
C PRO A 71 22.46 19.06 -0.55
N GLY A 72 23.50 19.36 -1.34
CA GLY A 72 24.88 19.06 -0.99
C GLY A 72 25.46 17.74 -1.52
N LEU A 73 24.70 16.91 -2.25
CA LEU A 73 25.22 15.72 -2.96
C LEU A 73 25.57 16.03 -4.44
N HIS A 74 26.36 17.09 -4.68
CA HIS A 74 26.66 17.58 -6.05
C HIS A 74 28.10 17.30 -6.53
N GLY A 75 28.98 16.82 -5.64
CA GLY A 75 30.37 16.52 -5.97
C GLY A 75 30.54 15.25 -6.84
N PRO A 76 31.67 15.12 -7.56
CA PRO A 76 31.97 13.94 -8.40
C PRO A 76 31.96 12.63 -7.62
N GLU A 77 32.27 12.66 -6.33
CA GLU A 77 32.21 11.51 -5.42
C GLU A 77 30.79 10.98 -5.18
N TRP A 78 29.76 11.73 -5.57
CA TRP A 78 28.35 11.34 -5.49
C TRP A 78 27.73 11.08 -6.87
N ALA A 79 28.49 11.22 -7.96
CA ALA A 79 27.95 11.19 -9.32
C ALA A 79 27.24 9.86 -9.67
N ALA A 80 27.65 8.76 -9.05
CA ALA A 80 27.01 7.45 -9.24
C ALA A 80 25.88 7.17 -8.22
N PHE A 81 25.66 8.04 -7.22
CA PHE A 81 24.60 7.83 -6.23
C PHE A 81 23.21 7.91 -6.88
N ASN A 82 22.38 6.91 -6.59
CA ASN A 82 20.98 6.89 -7.01
C ASN A 82 20.08 7.16 -5.78
N PRO A 83 19.49 8.36 -5.65
CA PRO A 83 18.68 8.71 -4.48
C PRO A 83 17.45 7.84 -4.35
N ALA A 84 17.08 7.50 -3.11
CA ALA A 84 15.82 6.85 -2.82
C ALA A 84 14.66 7.82 -3.04
N ARG A 85 13.54 7.29 -3.53
CA ARG A 85 12.35 8.04 -3.97
C ARG A 85 11.31 8.17 -2.86
N SER A 86 11.39 7.33 -1.84
CA SER A 86 10.51 7.34 -0.66
C SER A 86 11.31 7.08 0.62
N LYS A 87 10.77 7.45 1.78
CA LYS A 87 11.42 7.19 3.06
C LYS A 87 11.60 5.71 3.34
N ILE A 88 10.61 4.90 2.98
CA ILE A 88 10.66 3.45 3.19
C ILE A 88 11.67 2.80 2.25
N GLU A 89 11.82 3.27 1.01
CA GLU A 89 12.91 2.83 0.13
C GLU A 89 14.27 3.16 0.77
N ALA A 90 14.45 4.38 1.28
CA ALA A 90 15.69 4.79 1.94
C ALA A 90 16.00 3.92 3.17
N VAL A 91 15.02 3.70 4.04
CA VAL A 91 15.14 2.84 5.24
C VAL A 91 15.47 1.40 4.86
N THR A 92 14.78 0.85 3.87
CA THR A 92 14.99 -0.53 3.40
C THR A 92 16.40 -0.70 2.84
N ARG A 93 16.87 0.27 2.05
CA ARG A 93 18.24 0.26 1.51
C ARG A 93 19.28 0.38 2.63
N ILE A 94 19.08 1.26 3.61
CA ILE A 94 19.97 1.38 4.78
C ILE A 94 20.04 0.05 5.56
N ALA A 95 18.90 -0.59 5.83
CA ALA A 95 18.87 -1.87 6.53
C ALA A 95 19.63 -2.96 5.74
N ALA A 96 19.42 -3.02 4.41
CA ALA A 96 20.08 -3.96 3.52
C ALA A 96 21.62 -3.82 3.49
N LEU A 97 22.15 -2.60 3.68
CA LEU A 97 23.61 -2.37 3.74
C LEU A 97 24.28 -3.07 4.92
N THR A 98 23.54 -3.39 5.98
CA THR A 98 24.10 -3.93 7.23
C THR A 98 23.60 -5.33 7.57
N GLY A 99 22.81 -5.95 6.70
CA GLY A 99 22.16 -7.24 7.01
C GLY A 99 21.20 -7.16 8.21
N ALA A 100 20.80 -5.96 8.62
CA ALA A 100 19.85 -5.75 9.69
C ALA A 100 18.45 -6.24 9.26
N PRO A 101 17.58 -6.63 10.22
CA PRO A 101 16.19 -6.92 9.93
C PRO A 101 15.57 -5.77 9.15
N ARG A 102 14.73 -6.09 8.17
CA ARG A 102 14.04 -5.08 7.38
C ARG A 102 13.19 -4.22 8.30
N GLU A 103 13.41 -2.91 8.24
CA GLU A 103 12.72 -1.96 9.10
C GLU A 103 11.60 -1.26 8.35
N TRP A 104 10.50 -1.02 9.05
CA TRP A 104 9.33 -0.31 8.54
C TRP A 104 9.31 1.14 9.04
N LEU A 105 8.36 1.93 8.52
CA LEU A 105 8.07 3.26 9.07
C LEU A 105 7.11 3.14 10.25
N GLY A 106 7.36 3.88 11.33
CA GLY A 106 6.44 4.02 12.44
C GLY A 106 5.27 4.94 12.11
N PRO A 107 4.32 5.09 13.06
CA PRO A 107 3.11 5.89 12.87
C PRO A 107 3.38 7.27 12.26
N GLY A 108 2.65 7.59 11.18
CA GLY A 108 2.82 8.84 10.43
C GLY A 108 4.00 8.84 9.46
N SER A 109 4.39 7.69 8.92
CA SER A 109 5.48 7.55 7.95
C SER A 109 6.84 8.03 8.49
N LYS A 110 7.07 7.86 9.80
CA LYS A 110 8.30 8.25 10.46
C LYS A 110 9.26 7.08 10.53
N GLU A 111 10.49 7.23 10.10
CA GLU A 111 11.53 6.22 10.26
C GLU A 111 11.71 5.83 11.74
N HIS A 112 11.98 4.56 12.02
CA HIS A 112 12.33 4.14 13.37
C HIS A 112 13.78 4.56 13.69
N LYS A 113 14.05 4.83 14.98
CA LYS A 113 15.44 5.10 15.43
C LYS A 113 16.34 3.88 15.25
N SER A 114 15.76 2.68 15.29
CA SER A 114 16.47 1.40 15.10
C SER A 114 17.22 1.32 13.77
N VAL A 115 16.67 1.87 12.68
CA VAL A 115 17.33 1.87 11.36
C VAL A 115 18.74 2.43 11.45
N LEU A 116 18.84 3.58 12.11
CA LEU A 116 20.09 4.31 12.28
C LEU A 116 20.98 3.67 13.33
N LEU A 117 20.40 3.11 14.39
CA LEU A 117 21.15 2.39 15.43
C LEU A 117 21.79 1.12 14.85
N ASN A 118 21.07 0.39 14.01
CA ASN A 118 21.57 -0.79 13.32
C ASN A 118 22.70 -0.41 12.35
N LEU A 119 22.54 0.69 11.59
CA LEU A 119 23.60 1.21 10.75
C LEU A 119 24.86 1.57 11.57
N ALA A 120 24.67 2.31 12.67
CA ALA A 120 25.76 2.72 13.56
C ALA A 120 26.48 1.53 14.19
N THR A 121 25.73 0.57 14.72
CA THR A 121 26.28 -0.61 15.40
C THR A 121 27.11 -1.47 14.46
N ASN A 122 26.67 -1.63 13.21
CA ASN A 122 27.35 -2.48 12.24
C ASN A 122 28.55 -1.78 11.57
N LEU A 123 28.44 -0.49 11.21
CA LEU A 123 29.50 0.21 10.48
C LEU A 123 30.52 0.92 11.38
N PHE A 124 30.11 1.30 12.58
CA PHE A 124 30.90 2.11 13.51
C PHE A 124 30.87 1.54 14.93
N PRO A 125 31.18 0.24 15.13
CA PRO A 125 31.23 -0.32 16.47
C PRO A 125 32.26 0.43 17.30
N ASN A 126 31.83 0.96 18.45
CA ASN A 126 32.65 1.72 19.40
C ASN A 126 33.16 3.10 18.92
N ASP A 127 32.56 3.70 17.88
CA ASP A 127 32.91 5.06 17.50
C ASP A 127 32.26 6.09 18.44
N ALA A 128 33.07 6.69 19.32
CA ALA A 128 32.63 7.67 20.31
C ALA A 128 32.01 8.95 19.71
N ARG A 129 32.12 9.16 18.39
CA ARG A 129 31.49 10.29 17.69
C ARG A 129 30.01 10.05 17.40
N ILE A 130 29.52 8.82 17.48
CA ILE A 130 28.11 8.48 17.27
C ILE A 130 27.28 8.88 18.49
N ASP A 131 26.38 9.85 18.32
CA ASP A 131 25.48 10.32 19.37
C ASP A 131 24.12 9.61 19.26
N VAL A 132 23.90 8.61 20.12
CA VAL A 132 22.64 7.84 20.17
C VAL A 132 21.54 8.48 21.02
N THR A 133 21.72 9.69 21.58
CA THR A 133 20.77 10.27 22.55
C THR A 133 19.42 10.61 21.94
N SER A 134 19.38 11.06 20.68
CA SER A 134 18.16 11.38 19.95
C SER A 134 18.27 10.96 18.49
N LYS A 135 17.15 10.91 17.77
CA LYS A 135 17.17 10.48 16.36
C LYS A 135 17.86 11.52 15.48
N HIS A 136 17.61 12.80 15.74
CA HIS A 136 18.28 13.89 15.00
C HIS A 136 19.79 13.89 15.22
N ARG A 137 20.25 13.72 16.46
CA ARG A 137 21.68 13.65 16.75
C ARG A 137 22.34 12.39 16.20
N LEU A 138 21.63 11.27 16.22
CA LEU A 138 22.10 10.03 15.60
C LEU A 138 22.25 10.18 14.09
N GLY A 139 21.27 10.78 13.41
CA GLY A 139 21.37 11.09 11.98
C GLY A 139 22.53 12.04 11.66
N ALA A 140 22.70 13.11 12.43
CA ALA A 140 23.76 14.09 12.26
C ALA A 140 25.17 13.49 12.46
N SER A 141 25.36 12.75 13.56
CA SER A 141 26.64 12.10 13.85
C SER A 141 26.98 11.00 12.84
N LEU A 142 25.99 10.23 12.38
CA LEU A 142 26.17 9.28 11.27
C LEU A 142 26.61 9.97 9.99
N ALA A 143 25.93 11.04 9.58
CA ALA A 143 26.30 11.80 8.40
C ALA A 143 27.74 12.35 8.51
N GLN A 144 28.13 12.84 9.70
CA GLN A 144 29.47 13.31 9.98
C GLN A 144 30.52 12.20 9.81
N VAL A 145 30.34 11.02 10.42
CA VAL A 145 31.32 9.93 10.31
C VAL A 145 31.35 9.30 8.90
N LEU A 146 30.24 9.38 8.17
CA LEU A 146 30.13 8.93 6.78
C LEU A 146 30.67 9.98 5.78
N ASN A 147 31.02 11.17 6.28
CA ASN A 147 31.41 12.33 5.48
C ASN A 147 30.36 12.65 4.40
N ALA A 148 29.08 12.62 4.80
CA ALA A 148 27.92 12.98 4.01
C ALA A 148 27.40 14.36 4.46
N PRO A 149 26.75 15.14 3.57
CA PRO A 149 26.18 16.43 3.94
C PRO A 149 25.11 16.25 5.02
N TRP A 150 24.99 17.24 5.91
CA TRP A 150 23.91 17.29 6.90
C TRP A 150 23.52 18.75 7.17
N SER A 151 22.22 19.05 7.10
CA SER A 151 21.69 20.38 7.42
C SER A 151 20.44 20.28 8.29
N ASN A 152 20.03 21.40 8.88
CA ASN A 152 18.80 21.45 9.69
C ASN A 152 17.55 21.13 8.86
N ASP A 153 17.57 21.42 7.55
CA ASP A 153 16.46 21.15 6.63
C ASP A 153 16.19 19.67 6.43
N PHE A 154 17.12 18.80 6.81
CA PHE A 154 16.99 17.35 6.73
C PHE A 154 16.12 16.77 7.85
N THR A 155 15.73 17.60 8.80
CA THR A 155 14.91 17.21 9.93
C THR A 155 13.56 17.92 9.91
N ALA A 156 12.56 17.27 10.48
CA ALA A 156 11.23 17.84 10.76
C ALA A 156 10.92 17.74 12.26
N THR A 157 9.88 18.46 12.68
CA THR A 157 9.44 18.49 14.08
C THR A 157 9.13 17.07 14.60
N GLY A 158 9.31 16.89 15.92
CA GLY A 158 9.03 15.61 16.59
C GLY A 158 9.97 14.46 16.19
N GLN A 159 11.28 14.72 16.14
CA GLN A 159 12.34 13.72 15.93
C GLN A 159 12.18 12.91 14.63
N THR A 160 11.78 13.58 13.54
CA THR A 160 11.63 12.97 12.21
C THR A 160 12.75 13.42 11.28
N ILE A 161 13.30 12.52 10.49
CA ILE A 161 14.25 12.81 9.41
C ILE A 161 13.48 12.81 8.09
N LYS A 162 13.67 13.84 7.27
CA LYS A 162 13.06 13.94 5.93
C LYS A 162 13.74 12.97 4.96
N LEU A 163 13.12 12.71 3.81
CA LEU A 163 13.72 11.87 2.77
C LEU A 163 15.10 12.38 2.34
N THR A 164 15.26 13.70 2.23
CA THR A 164 16.56 14.33 1.92
C THR A 164 17.66 13.96 2.92
N GLY A 165 17.34 13.95 4.21
CA GLY A 165 18.25 13.50 5.27
C GLY A 165 18.56 12.01 5.23
N LEU A 166 17.55 11.18 4.96
CA LEU A 166 17.76 9.74 4.78
C LEU A 166 18.64 9.43 3.57
N ASN A 167 18.45 10.16 2.46
CA ASN A 167 19.27 10.05 1.27
C ASN A 167 20.72 10.47 1.52
N ALA A 168 20.97 11.49 2.35
CA ALA A 168 22.33 11.87 2.72
C ALA A 168 23.04 10.75 3.52
N ILE A 169 22.36 10.16 4.51
CA ILE A 169 22.90 9.03 5.29
C ILE A 169 23.13 7.82 4.38
N LEU A 170 22.16 7.49 3.53
CA LEU A 170 22.25 6.38 2.58
C LEU A 170 23.42 6.55 1.60
N ALA A 171 23.58 7.73 1.00
CA ALA A 171 24.69 8.02 0.10
C ALA A 171 26.04 7.85 0.81
N GLY A 172 26.16 8.40 2.02
CA GLY A 172 27.36 8.24 2.84
C GLY A 172 27.67 6.78 3.14
N ALA A 173 26.67 5.98 3.50
CA ALA A 173 26.80 4.56 3.81
C ALA A 173 27.18 3.72 2.59
N GLU A 174 26.52 3.92 1.45
CA GLU A 174 26.86 3.25 0.19
C GLU A 174 28.29 3.57 -0.23
N ARG A 175 28.71 4.84 -0.14
CA ARG A 175 30.08 5.26 -0.43
C ARG A 175 31.09 4.57 0.48
N ARG A 176 30.83 4.56 1.79
CA ARG A 176 31.72 3.96 2.79
C ARG A 176 31.94 2.46 2.53
N LEU A 177 30.91 1.78 2.04
CA LEU A 177 30.95 0.36 1.70
C LEU A 177 31.46 0.08 0.28
N GLY A 178 31.78 1.10 -0.52
CA GLY A 178 32.19 0.94 -1.93
C GLY A 178 31.06 0.52 -2.86
N ARG A 179 29.79 0.71 -2.44
CA ARG A 179 28.57 0.27 -3.14
C ARG A 179 27.82 1.42 -3.81
N LEU A 180 28.48 2.58 -3.96
CA LEU A 180 27.84 3.77 -4.52
C LEU A 180 27.47 3.55 -5.99
N GLY A 181 26.18 3.68 -6.31
CA GLY A 181 25.70 3.42 -7.67
C GLY A 181 25.64 1.96 -8.06
N GLU A 182 25.93 1.04 -7.14
CA GLU A 182 25.36 -0.29 -7.27
C GLU A 182 23.85 -0.09 -7.37
N VAL A 183 23.29 -0.48 -8.52
CA VAL A 183 21.87 -0.78 -8.57
C VAL A 183 21.72 -1.82 -7.48
N VAL A 184 21.09 -1.46 -6.37
CA VAL A 184 20.51 -2.44 -5.48
C VAL A 184 19.56 -3.19 -6.40
N THR A 185 20.05 -4.29 -6.97
CA THR A 185 19.22 -5.34 -7.53
C THR A 185 18.27 -5.62 -6.41
N ASP A 186 17.02 -5.19 -6.61
CA ASP A 186 16.01 -4.94 -5.60
C ASP A 186 16.29 -5.80 -4.36
N ALA A 187 16.55 -5.23 -3.19
CA ALA A 187 16.79 -6.01 -1.97
C ALA A 187 15.66 -7.05 -1.75
N ILE A 188 14.52 -6.82 -2.40
CA ILE A 188 13.45 -7.73 -2.76
C ILE A 188 13.81 -8.55 -4.02
N THR A 189 14.60 -9.61 -3.86
CA THR A 189 14.98 -10.52 -4.96
C THR A 189 14.05 -11.73 -5.10
N THR A 190 13.12 -11.93 -4.16
CA THR A 190 12.17 -13.05 -4.17
C THR A 190 10.73 -12.58 -3.85
N PRO A 191 9.70 -13.33 -4.28
CA PRO A 191 8.31 -13.04 -3.92
C PRO A 191 8.06 -13.01 -2.41
N GLU A 192 8.73 -13.86 -1.65
CA GLU A 192 8.63 -13.92 -0.19
C GLU A 192 9.11 -12.62 0.44
N ALA A 193 10.27 -12.16 0.00
CA ALA A 193 10.82 -10.87 0.38
C ALA A 193 9.91 -9.71 -0.06
N GLU A 194 9.24 -9.81 -1.21
CA GLU A 194 8.32 -8.77 -1.65
C GLU A 194 7.08 -8.73 -0.76
N GLY A 195 6.46 -9.89 -0.53
CA GLY A 195 5.31 -10.05 0.34
C GLY A 195 5.57 -9.54 1.76
N ASP A 196 6.74 -9.85 2.32
CA ASP A 196 7.17 -9.35 3.64
C ASP A 196 7.25 -7.82 3.67
N ALA A 197 7.90 -7.20 2.68
CA ALA A 197 8.04 -5.74 2.61
C ALA A 197 6.69 -5.04 2.43
N LEU A 198 5.83 -5.57 1.55
CA LEU A 198 4.49 -5.04 1.32
C LEU A 198 3.62 -5.17 2.59
N ALA A 199 3.62 -6.32 3.25
CA ALA A 199 2.88 -6.54 4.49
C ALA A 199 3.33 -5.61 5.62
N ALA A 200 4.65 -5.42 5.77
CA ALA A 200 5.21 -4.49 6.75
C ALA A 200 4.82 -3.04 6.48
N ALA A 201 4.81 -2.60 5.21
CA ALA A 201 4.37 -1.26 4.83
C ALA A 201 2.89 -1.01 5.17
N LEU A 202 2.04 -2.02 4.97
CA LEU A 202 0.63 -1.97 5.36
C LEU A 202 0.45 -1.91 6.88
N LEU A 203 1.19 -2.73 7.65
CA LEU A 203 1.18 -2.69 9.12
C LEU A 203 1.49 -1.27 9.64
N ALA A 204 2.53 -0.67 9.07
CA ALA A 204 3.04 0.64 9.45
C ALA A 204 2.04 1.79 9.23
N SER A 205 1.24 1.70 8.17
CA SER A 205 0.57 2.88 7.61
C SER A 205 -0.96 2.77 7.55
N LEU A 206 -1.52 1.56 7.64
CA LEU A 206 -2.98 1.42 7.70
C LEU A 206 -3.51 1.97 9.03
N PRO A 207 -4.69 2.63 9.03
CA PRO A 207 -5.31 3.08 10.26
C PRO A 207 -5.64 1.88 11.16
N VAL A 208 -5.36 1.98 12.45
CA VAL A 208 -5.61 0.90 13.42
C VAL A 208 -7.10 0.73 13.77
N HIS A 209 -7.96 1.65 13.34
CA HIS A 209 -9.41 1.57 13.54
C HIS A 209 -10.15 2.26 12.39
N TRP A 210 -11.12 1.56 11.80
CA TRP A 210 -11.92 2.03 10.68
C TRP A 210 -13.38 2.17 11.12
N ASP A 211 -13.87 3.40 11.19
CA ASP A 211 -15.29 3.70 11.41
C ASP A 211 -16.07 3.59 10.10
N ALA A 212 -17.18 2.83 10.09
CA ALA A 212 -17.92 2.56 8.88
C ALA A 212 -18.51 3.82 8.23
N ARG A 213 -19.01 4.78 9.01
CA ARG A 213 -19.60 6.01 8.46
C ARG A 213 -18.53 6.89 7.83
N LYS A 214 -17.36 7.01 8.46
CA LYS A 214 -16.20 7.74 7.92
C LYS A 214 -15.65 7.06 6.66
N ALA A 215 -15.50 5.74 6.68
CA ALA A 215 -15.02 4.97 5.53
C ALA A 215 -15.98 5.07 4.32
N VAL A 216 -17.29 4.89 4.55
CA VAL A 216 -18.32 5.02 3.50
C VAL A 216 -18.35 6.42 2.90
N ARG A 217 -18.26 7.47 3.72
CA ARG A 217 -18.14 8.85 3.24
C ARG A 217 -16.87 9.04 2.42
N TRP A 218 -15.73 8.62 2.95
CA TRP A 218 -14.44 8.74 2.25
C TRP A 218 -14.47 8.06 0.88
N LEU A 219 -14.99 6.83 0.77
CA LEU A 219 -15.15 6.14 -0.51
C LEU A 219 -16.00 6.97 -1.49
N ALA A 220 -17.11 7.52 -1.03
CA ALA A 220 -18.01 8.28 -1.86
C ALA A 220 -17.45 9.65 -2.28
N ASP A 221 -16.78 10.35 -1.37
CA ASP A 221 -16.18 11.66 -1.61
C ASP A 221 -15.00 11.57 -2.60
N ASN A 222 -14.36 10.40 -2.67
CA ASN A 222 -13.29 10.10 -3.63
C ASN A 222 -13.81 9.42 -4.92
N GLY A 223 -15.13 9.29 -5.10
CA GLY A 223 -15.71 8.66 -6.30
C GLY A 223 -15.43 7.16 -6.44
N LEU A 224 -15.06 6.49 -5.34
CA LEU A 224 -14.68 5.08 -5.31
C LEU A 224 -15.89 4.16 -5.10
N ARG A 225 -15.73 2.89 -5.51
CA ARG A 225 -16.74 1.84 -5.32
C ARG A 225 -16.85 1.45 -3.84
N GLY A 226 -17.92 0.72 -3.48
CA GLY A 226 -18.06 0.17 -2.13
C GLY A 226 -18.84 1.02 -1.13
N SER A 227 -19.05 2.31 -1.40
CA SER A 227 -19.82 3.20 -0.50
C SER A 227 -21.28 2.76 -0.29
N ASN A 228 -21.83 1.97 -1.23
CA ASN A 228 -23.18 1.40 -1.13
C ASN A 228 -23.18 -0.09 -0.72
N ASP A 229 -22.02 -0.70 -0.53
CA ASP A 229 -21.87 -2.13 -0.28
C ASP A 229 -21.76 -2.44 1.22
N LEU A 230 -22.17 -3.65 1.61
CA LEU A 230 -22.08 -4.11 3.01
C LEU A 230 -20.64 -4.42 3.42
N GLU A 231 -19.80 -4.76 2.44
CA GLU A 231 -18.38 -5.07 2.62
C GLU A 231 -17.50 -3.82 2.46
N TRP A 232 -17.97 -2.67 2.96
CA TRP A 232 -17.29 -1.38 2.83
C TRP A 232 -15.83 -1.44 3.30
N GLN A 233 -15.52 -2.27 4.31
CA GLN A 233 -14.17 -2.42 4.84
C GLN A 233 -13.23 -3.06 3.82
N GLY A 234 -13.74 -3.93 2.95
CA GLY A 234 -12.99 -4.49 1.83
C GLY A 234 -12.54 -3.39 0.87
N PHE A 235 -13.50 -2.61 0.38
CA PHE A 235 -13.21 -1.49 -0.54
C PHE A 235 -12.33 -0.41 0.10
N TYR A 236 -12.64 -0.01 1.33
CA TYR A 236 -11.85 1.00 2.03
C TYR A 236 -10.42 0.52 2.30
N GLY A 237 -10.24 -0.71 2.78
CA GLY A 237 -8.93 -1.26 3.07
C GLY A 237 -8.09 -1.47 1.82
N GLU A 238 -8.69 -1.97 0.73
CA GLU A 238 -8.04 -2.14 -0.57
C GLU A 238 -7.50 -0.81 -1.11
N GLU A 239 -8.33 0.23 -1.14
CA GLU A 239 -7.94 1.56 -1.65
C GLU A 239 -6.89 2.23 -0.77
N LYS A 240 -6.98 2.09 0.56
CA LYS A 240 -5.92 2.57 1.47
C LYS A 240 -4.61 1.82 1.27
N ALA A 241 -4.67 0.50 1.12
CA ALA A 241 -3.50 -0.32 0.90
C ALA A 241 -2.83 0.04 -0.44
N LYS A 242 -3.58 0.17 -1.54
CA LYS A 242 -3.07 0.65 -2.83
C LYS A 242 -2.36 1.99 -2.69
N ALA A 243 -2.97 2.96 -2.02
CA ALA A 243 -2.37 4.28 -1.79
C ALA A 243 -1.04 4.19 -1.01
N ILE A 244 -1.01 3.38 0.06
CA ILE A 244 0.19 3.15 0.87
C ILE A 244 1.29 2.50 0.04
N LEU A 245 0.98 1.43 -0.68
CA LEU A 245 1.97 0.69 -1.46
C LEU A 245 2.51 1.52 -2.62
N ASN A 246 1.66 2.28 -3.33
CA ASN A 246 2.09 3.20 -4.38
C ASN A 246 2.97 4.35 -3.85
N ALA A 247 2.71 4.83 -2.63
CA ALA A 247 3.56 5.82 -1.98
C ALA A 247 4.89 5.21 -1.46
N SER A 248 4.89 3.92 -1.18
CA SER A 248 6.01 3.21 -0.55
C SER A 248 7.01 2.67 -1.56
N PHE A 249 6.53 2.10 -2.66
CA PHE A 249 7.35 1.39 -3.63
C PHE A 249 7.13 1.94 -5.04
N THR A 250 8.16 1.87 -5.89
CA THR A 250 8.04 2.24 -7.30
C THR A 250 7.97 0.98 -8.16
N PRO A 251 6.84 0.71 -8.85
CA PRO A 251 6.71 -0.42 -9.77
C PRO A 251 7.76 -0.43 -10.88
N LYS A 252 8.08 -1.63 -11.38
CA LYS A 252 8.94 -1.81 -12.56
C LYS A 252 8.26 -1.28 -13.83
N VAL A 253 9.07 -0.86 -14.81
CA VAL A 253 8.60 -0.39 -16.12
C VAL A 253 9.45 -1.06 -17.23
N PRO A 254 8.85 -1.89 -18.12
CA PRO A 254 7.46 -2.34 -18.07
C PRO A 254 7.19 -3.21 -16.84
N GLY A 255 6.01 -3.04 -16.24
CA GLY A 255 5.60 -3.78 -15.03
C GLY A 255 5.02 -5.15 -15.34
N THR A 256 4.76 -5.94 -14.30
CA THR A 256 4.06 -7.23 -14.43
C THR A 256 2.62 -7.04 -14.89
N LYS A 257 2.13 -7.96 -15.74
CA LYS A 257 0.75 -7.94 -16.22
C LYS A 257 -0.23 -8.24 -15.09
N ARG A 258 -1.18 -7.34 -14.81
CA ARG A 258 -2.16 -7.53 -13.72
C ARG A 258 -3.55 -7.95 -14.18
N SER A 259 -3.86 -7.80 -15.46
CA SER A 259 -5.22 -7.98 -15.96
C SER A 259 -5.38 -9.32 -16.69
N TYR A 260 -6.37 -10.09 -16.27
CA TYR A 260 -6.72 -11.41 -16.81
C TYR A 260 -8.23 -11.48 -17.04
N GLY A 261 -8.64 -11.29 -18.30
CA GLY A 261 -10.04 -11.13 -18.64
C GLY A 261 -10.64 -9.88 -18.00
N SER A 262 -11.68 -10.05 -17.19
CA SER A 262 -12.34 -8.95 -16.45
C SER A 262 -11.78 -8.72 -15.04
N THR A 263 -10.82 -9.54 -14.61
CA THR A 263 -10.16 -9.40 -13.30
C THR A 263 -8.89 -8.58 -13.48
N ASP A 264 -8.74 -7.56 -12.64
CA ASP A 264 -7.50 -6.80 -12.50
C ASP A 264 -7.01 -6.95 -11.06
N PHE A 265 -5.79 -7.45 -10.89
CA PHE A 265 -5.21 -7.61 -9.55
C PHE A 265 -4.72 -6.26 -9.01
N ASP A 266 -4.81 -6.10 -7.69
CA ASP A 266 -4.75 -4.79 -7.05
C ASP A 266 -3.40 -4.07 -7.17
N TYR A 267 -2.30 -4.81 -7.13
CA TYR A 267 -0.96 -4.24 -7.03
C TYR A 267 0.09 -5.08 -7.77
N ALA A 268 1.17 -4.41 -8.20
CA ALA A 268 2.33 -5.04 -8.81
C ALA A 268 3.59 -4.26 -8.49
N LEU A 269 4.65 -4.98 -8.14
CA LEU A 269 6.01 -4.45 -8.05
C LEU A 269 6.92 -5.28 -8.97
N SER A 270 7.56 -6.32 -8.45
CA SER A 270 8.23 -7.36 -9.25
C SER A 270 7.34 -8.57 -9.48
N TRP A 271 6.37 -8.81 -8.59
CA TRP A 271 5.33 -9.81 -8.72
C TRP A 271 3.94 -9.19 -8.54
N VAL A 272 2.91 -9.96 -8.91
CA VAL A 272 1.52 -9.55 -8.82
C VAL A 272 0.97 -9.86 -7.44
N TRP A 273 0.31 -8.88 -6.83
CA TRP A 273 -0.31 -8.98 -5.51
C TRP A 273 -1.76 -8.53 -5.54
N ASP A 274 -2.62 -9.34 -4.94
CA ASP A 274 -4.02 -9.05 -4.75
C ASP A 274 -4.31 -8.74 -3.28
N ILE A 275 -5.06 -7.68 -3.01
CA ILE A 275 -5.30 -7.20 -1.65
C ILE A 275 -6.66 -7.72 -1.19
N LYS A 276 -6.69 -8.25 0.03
CA LYS A 276 -7.92 -8.76 0.63
C LYS A 276 -8.05 -8.30 2.07
N VAL A 277 -9.28 -7.99 2.47
CA VAL A 277 -9.62 -7.67 3.85
C VAL A 277 -10.49 -8.78 4.40
N HIS A 278 -10.01 -9.45 5.44
CA HIS A 278 -10.65 -10.58 6.06
C HIS A 278 -11.19 -10.23 7.45
N THR A 279 -12.42 -10.63 7.74
CA THR A 279 -12.96 -10.58 9.10
C THR A 279 -12.60 -11.88 9.79
N SER A 280 -11.63 -11.86 10.71
CA SER A 280 -11.21 -13.02 11.50
C SER A 280 -11.92 -13.10 12.85
N LEU A 281 -12.32 -11.95 13.41
CA LEU A 281 -13.14 -11.84 14.62
C LEU A 281 -14.38 -11.01 14.34
N GLN A 282 -15.48 -11.33 15.02
CA GLN A 282 -16.71 -10.52 15.01
C GLN A 282 -17.15 -10.24 16.43
N THR A 283 -17.45 -8.97 16.71
CA THR A 283 -17.99 -8.53 17.99
C THR A 283 -19.44 -8.09 17.83
N VAL A 284 -20.33 -8.71 18.59
CA VAL A 284 -21.78 -8.45 18.61
C VAL A 284 -22.18 -8.12 20.04
N GLY A 285 -22.52 -6.86 20.31
CA GLY A 285 -22.72 -6.39 21.69
C GLY A 285 -21.45 -6.61 22.51
N ALA A 286 -21.55 -7.35 23.62
CA ALA A 286 -20.43 -7.68 24.49
C ALA A 286 -19.66 -8.95 24.08
N LEU A 287 -20.13 -9.70 23.06
CA LEU A 287 -19.55 -11.00 22.69
C LEU A 287 -18.64 -10.87 21.48
N THR A 288 -17.37 -11.27 21.63
CA THR A 288 -16.42 -11.46 20.53
C THR A 288 -16.29 -12.95 20.21
N LYS A 289 -16.38 -13.32 18.93
CA LYS A 289 -16.18 -14.70 18.47
C LYS A 289 -15.34 -14.77 17.19
N ARG A 290 -14.74 -15.93 16.93
CA ARG A 290 -14.09 -16.20 15.65
C ARG A 290 -15.11 -16.21 14.50
N ALA A 291 -14.71 -15.60 13.40
CA ALA A 291 -15.43 -15.64 12.14
C ALA A 291 -15.03 -16.90 11.34
N ASN A 292 -15.56 -17.03 10.12
CA ASN A 292 -15.21 -18.14 9.24
C ASN A 292 -13.81 -17.91 8.64
N ASP A 293 -12.96 -18.93 8.67
CA ASP A 293 -11.60 -18.90 8.09
C ASP A 293 -11.63 -18.90 6.54
N ALA A 294 -12.77 -19.15 5.91
CA ALA A 294 -12.92 -19.11 4.47
C ALA A 294 -13.11 -17.67 3.96
N MET A 295 -12.18 -17.22 3.12
CA MET A 295 -12.20 -15.92 2.45
C MET A 295 -12.33 -16.09 0.94
N LEU A 296 -13.32 -15.42 0.35
CA LEU A 296 -13.48 -15.40 -1.10
C LEU A 296 -12.39 -14.57 -1.78
N LEU A 297 -11.76 -15.11 -2.82
CA LEU A 297 -10.73 -14.47 -3.63
C LEU A 297 -11.33 -13.99 -4.97
N ASN A 298 -10.48 -13.94 -5.99
CA ASN A 298 -10.83 -13.55 -7.35
C ASN A 298 -11.37 -14.71 -8.19
N ASP A 299 -11.77 -14.37 -9.42
CA ASP A 299 -12.22 -15.32 -10.43
C ASP A 299 -11.24 -16.49 -10.58
N GLU A 300 -11.80 -17.71 -10.64
CA GLU A 300 -10.99 -18.92 -10.69
C GLU A 300 -10.05 -18.94 -11.88
N GLN A 301 -10.54 -18.58 -13.07
CA GLN A 301 -9.75 -18.65 -14.30
C GLN A 301 -8.67 -17.57 -14.29
N ALA A 302 -8.98 -16.36 -13.84
CA ALA A 302 -8.00 -15.29 -13.71
C ALA A 302 -6.83 -15.67 -12.77
N VAL A 303 -7.14 -16.27 -11.62
CA VAL A 303 -6.12 -16.77 -10.69
C VAL A 303 -5.26 -17.84 -11.33
N ARG A 304 -5.87 -18.84 -12.00
CA ARG A 304 -5.12 -19.90 -12.69
C ARG A 304 -4.17 -19.34 -13.74
N ASN A 305 -4.65 -18.44 -14.59
CA ASN A 305 -3.87 -17.85 -15.66
C ASN A 305 -2.71 -16.99 -15.12
N CYS A 306 -2.93 -16.23 -14.04
CA CYS A 306 -1.88 -15.43 -13.43
C CYS A 306 -0.79 -16.28 -12.78
N VAL A 307 -1.21 -17.32 -12.03
CA VAL A 307 -0.28 -18.26 -11.42
C VAL A 307 0.56 -19.01 -12.46
N GLU A 308 -0.05 -19.44 -13.56
CA GLU A 308 0.66 -20.11 -14.66
C GLU A 308 1.69 -19.20 -15.34
N GLU A 309 1.38 -17.91 -15.51
CA GLU A 309 2.25 -16.97 -16.22
C GLU A 309 3.41 -16.46 -15.36
N GLN A 310 3.17 -16.17 -14.07
CA GLN A 310 4.15 -15.41 -13.25
C GLN A 310 4.00 -15.61 -11.73
N GLY A 311 3.16 -16.53 -11.27
CA GLY A 311 2.77 -16.63 -9.87
C GLY A 311 1.80 -15.53 -9.42
N LEU A 312 1.20 -15.70 -8.23
CA LEU A 312 0.27 -14.73 -7.65
C LEU A 312 0.39 -14.68 -6.13
N GLY A 313 0.48 -13.45 -5.61
CA GLY A 313 0.47 -13.16 -4.19
C GLY A 313 -0.86 -12.62 -3.70
N PHE A 314 -1.16 -12.86 -2.41
CA PHE A 314 -2.30 -12.27 -1.70
C PHE A 314 -1.80 -11.55 -0.45
N LEU A 315 -2.11 -10.25 -0.33
CA LEU A 315 -1.91 -9.46 0.88
C LEU A 315 -3.22 -9.39 1.66
N VAL A 316 -3.27 -10.05 2.81
CA VAL A 316 -4.51 -10.23 3.58
C VAL A 316 -4.45 -9.44 4.87
N VAL A 317 -5.27 -8.39 4.96
CA VAL A 317 -5.50 -7.62 6.19
C VAL A 317 -6.63 -8.29 6.97
N SER A 318 -6.28 -9.03 8.01
CA SER A 318 -7.21 -9.71 8.88
C SER A 318 -7.52 -8.87 10.12
N GLY A 319 -8.79 -8.78 10.50
CA GLY A 319 -9.19 -7.94 11.62
C GLY A 319 -10.52 -8.30 12.28
N GLU A 320 -10.81 -7.56 13.34
CA GLU A 320 -12.06 -7.65 14.09
C GLU A 320 -13.10 -6.70 13.48
N ALA A 321 -14.28 -7.23 13.13
CA ALA A 321 -15.42 -6.42 12.74
C ALA A 321 -16.39 -6.24 13.92
N ILE A 322 -16.77 -5.00 14.20
CA ILE A 322 -17.87 -4.69 15.12
C ILE A 322 -19.17 -4.75 14.32
N MET A 323 -20.13 -5.53 14.79
CA MET A 323 -21.39 -5.78 14.09
C MET A 323 -22.48 -4.81 14.57
N ASP A 324 -23.33 -4.41 13.63
CA ASP A 324 -24.50 -3.54 13.84
C ASP A 324 -25.63 -4.29 14.57
N HIS A 325 -25.45 -4.53 15.86
CA HIS A 325 -26.40 -5.27 16.68
C HIS A 325 -27.66 -4.46 17.03
N THR A 326 -27.61 -3.12 16.94
CA THR A 326 -28.75 -2.22 17.18
C THR A 326 -29.55 -1.94 15.91
N GLY A 327 -28.93 -2.07 14.73
CA GLY A 327 -29.54 -1.75 13.44
C GLY A 327 -29.47 -0.27 13.06
N GLU A 328 -28.89 0.58 13.92
CA GLU A 328 -28.77 2.01 13.66
C GLU A 328 -27.89 2.31 12.44
N PHE A 329 -26.84 1.52 12.23
CA PHE A 329 -26.00 1.71 11.06
C PHE A 329 -26.70 1.29 9.78
N LYS A 330 -27.51 0.24 9.81
CA LYS A 330 -28.37 -0.14 8.68
C LYS A 330 -29.34 0.99 8.33
N VAL A 331 -30.05 1.56 9.30
CA VAL A 331 -30.97 2.68 9.06
C VAL A 331 -30.23 3.86 8.42
N TRP A 332 -29.09 4.24 9.00
CA TRP A 332 -28.24 5.31 8.46
C TRP A 332 -27.77 5.00 7.03
N HIS A 333 -27.27 3.79 6.77
CA HIS A 333 -26.68 3.44 5.48
C HIS A 333 -27.74 3.22 4.39
N ASP A 334 -28.98 2.85 4.75
CA ASP A 334 -30.10 2.84 3.81
C ASP A 334 -30.54 4.26 3.43
N ALA A 335 -30.61 5.18 4.39
CA ALA A 335 -30.85 6.60 4.13
C ALA A 335 -29.74 7.20 3.25
N TRP A 336 -28.47 6.87 3.53
CA TRP A 336 -27.31 7.26 2.73
C TRP A 336 -27.41 6.80 1.26
N LYS A 337 -27.84 5.55 1.02
CA LYS A 337 -28.02 5.03 -0.34
C LYS A 337 -29.12 5.79 -1.05
N LEU A 338 -30.25 6.02 -0.37
CA LEU A 338 -31.41 6.70 -0.94
C LEU A 338 -31.08 8.14 -1.37
N THR A 339 -30.35 8.89 -0.55
CA THR A 339 -29.97 10.28 -0.89
C THR A 339 -29.08 10.35 -2.14
N ARG A 340 -28.22 9.34 -2.36
CA ARG A 340 -27.30 9.32 -3.51
C ARG A 340 -27.90 8.74 -4.79
N SER A 341 -28.69 7.67 -4.69
CA SER A 341 -29.22 6.96 -5.86
C SER A 341 -30.61 7.43 -6.29
N LYS A 342 -31.30 8.19 -5.43
CA LYS A 342 -32.74 8.52 -5.52
C LYS A 342 -33.65 7.30 -5.66
N ARG A 343 -33.14 6.10 -5.35
CA ARG A 343 -33.87 4.83 -5.44
C ARG A 343 -33.70 4.04 -4.14
N PRO A 344 -34.76 3.40 -3.63
CA PRO A 344 -34.64 2.56 -2.45
C PRO A 344 -33.66 1.39 -2.70
N PRO A 345 -32.93 0.93 -1.67
CA PRO A 345 -32.10 -0.26 -1.80
C PRO A 345 -32.92 -1.47 -2.23
N ALA A 346 -32.38 -2.29 -3.14
CA ALA A 346 -33.04 -3.52 -3.55
C ALA A 346 -33.23 -4.48 -2.35
N PRO A 347 -34.37 -5.18 -2.27
CA PRO A 347 -34.61 -6.16 -1.22
C PRO A 347 -33.62 -7.34 -1.33
N SER A 348 -33.32 -7.98 -0.20
CA SER A 348 -32.53 -9.21 -0.18
C SER A 348 -33.30 -10.36 -0.83
N ASN A 349 -32.64 -11.18 -1.65
CA ASN A 349 -33.24 -12.39 -2.22
C ASN A 349 -33.76 -13.36 -1.13
N SER A 350 -33.18 -13.33 0.07
CA SER A 350 -33.60 -14.15 1.21
C SER A 350 -34.63 -13.48 2.12
N GLY A 351 -35.07 -12.25 1.81
CA GLY A 351 -35.91 -11.44 2.70
C GLY A 351 -35.18 -10.89 3.95
N ILE A 352 -34.05 -11.51 4.35
CA ILE A 352 -33.24 -11.13 5.50
C ILE A 352 -31.98 -10.42 5.01
N SER A 353 -31.77 -9.18 5.45
CA SER A 353 -30.53 -8.44 5.19
C SER A 353 -29.44 -8.93 6.14
N LYS A 354 -28.21 -9.12 5.63
CA LYS A 354 -27.06 -9.45 6.48
C LYS A 354 -26.80 -8.32 7.48
N THR A 355 -26.45 -8.68 8.72
CA THR A 355 -25.97 -7.73 9.73
C THR A 355 -24.77 -6.96 9.18
N ARG A 356 -24.79 -5.64 9.31
CA ARG A 356 -23.73 -4.76 8.81
C ARG A 356 -22.57 -4.69 9.79
N LYS A 357 -21.42 -4.23 9.31
CA LYS A 357 -20.25 -3.92 10.12
C LYS A 357 -20.24 -2.42 10.40
N THR A 358 -20.14 -2.02 11.66
CA THR A 358 -20.08 -0.62 12.09
C THR A 358 -18.65 -0.12 12.25
N ALA A 359 -17.71 -1.03 12.47
CA ALA A 359 -16.28 -0.73 12.47
C ALA A 359 -15.45 -1.96 12.11
N PHE A 360 -14.18 -1.71 11.80
CA PHE A 360 -13.17 -2.74 11.58
C PHE A 360 -11.85 -2.33 12.22
N THR A 361 -11.22 -3.23 12.96
CA THR A 361 -9.92 -3.03 13.60
C THR A 361 -8.94 -4.05 13.01
N PRO A 362 -7.97 -3.63 12.18
CA PRO A 362 -6.92 -4.53 11.69
C PRO A 362 -6.16 -5.16 12.85
N LEU A 363 -5.83 -6.46 12.72
CA LEU A 363 -5.12 -7.24 13.74
C LEU A 363 -3.79 -7.78 13.22
N HIS A 364 -3.75 -8.24 11.98
CA HIS A 364 -2.53 -8.66 11.31
C HIS A 364 -2.63 -8.52 9.79
N VAL A 365 -1.48 -8.45 9.14
CA VAL A 365 -1.30 -8.53 7.69
C VAL A 365 -0.48 -9.76 7.38
N ASP A 366 -1.03 -10.67 6.59
CA ASP A 366 -0.32 -11.83 6.08
C ASP A 366 -0.04 -11.65 4.58
N ALA A 367 1.11 -12.14 4.11
CA ALA A 367 1.38 -12.32 2.70
C ALA A 367 1.37 -13.82 2.37
N TYR A 368 0.59 -14.20 1.36
CA TYR A 368 0.54 -15.56 0.82
C TYR A 368 1.05 -15.56 -0.62
N TRP A 369 1.78 -16.59 -1.01
CA TRP A 369 2.38 -16.69 -2.34
C TRP A 369 2.12 -18.05 -2.99
N VAL A 370 1.69 -18.03 -4.25
CA VAL A 370 1.51 -19.24 -5.07
C VAL A 370 2.40 -19.09 -6.31
N PRO A 371 3.57 -19.75 -6.36
CA PRO A 371 4.58 -19.49 -7.38
C PRO A 371 4.21 -20.03 -8.76
N ASP A 372 3.50 -21.17 -8.81
CA ASP A 372 3.24 -21.89 -10.06
C ASP A 372 2.01 -22.81 -9.98
N THR A 373 1.67 -23.42 -11.12
CA THR A 373 0.52 -24.33 -11.24
C THR A 373 0.64 -25.56 -10.35
N LEU A 374 1.86 -26.08 -10.10
CA LEU A 374 2.07 -27.24 -9.24
C LEU A 374 1.73 -26.90 -7.78
N SER A 375 2.21 -25.74 -7.32
CA SER A 375 1.95 -25.19 -6.00
C SER A 375 0.48 -24.85 -5.81
N LEU A 376 -0.19 -24.31 -6.83
CA LEU A 376 -1.65 -24.10 -6.80
C LEU A 376 -2.40 -25.42 -6.64
N ARG A 377 -2.02 -26.47 -7.38
CA ARG A 377 -2.63 -27.81 -7.23
C ARG A 377 -2.38 -28.38 -5.83
N ALA A 378 -1.17 -28.25 -5.29
CA ALA A 378 -0.85 -28.69 -3.93
C ALA A 378 -1.66 -27.93 -2.87
N ALA A 379 -1.82 -26.61 -3.03
CA ALA A 379 -2.66 -25.78 -2.16
C ALA A 379 -4.14 -26.20 -2.22
N ILE A 380 -4.63 -26.60 -3.40
CA ILE A 380 -5.99 -27.14 -3.56
C ILE A 380 -6.14 -28.49 -2.87
N LEU A 381 -5.20 -29.42 -3.10
CA LEU A 381 -5.23 -30.77 -2.52
C LEU A 381 -5.15 -30.74 -0.98
N SER A 382 -4.39 -29.79 -0.42
CA SER A 382 -4.29 -29.58 1.03
C SER A 382 -5.46 -28.76 1.61
N GLY A 383 -6.38 -28.29 0.77
CA GLY A 383 -7.55 -27.50 1.17
C GLY A 383 -7.21 -26.09 1.67
N GLN A 384 -6.04 -25.56 1.30
CA GLN A 384 -5.67 -24.16 1.54
C GLN A 384 -6.42 -23.24 0.59
N LEU A 385 -6.62 -23.68 -0.66
CA LEU A 385 -7.42 -23.02 -1.67
C LEU A 385 -8.50 -23.97 -2.19
N ALA A 386 -9.65 -23.44 -2.61
CA ALA A 386 -10.68 -24.26 -3.24
C ALA A 386 -11.47 -23.45 -4.28
N PRO A 387 -11.81 -24.03 -5.44
CA PRO A 387 -12.83 -23.46 -6.31
C PRO A 387 -14.17 -23.39 -5.57
N ARG A 388 -14.78 -22.21 -5.59
CA ARG A 388 -16.07 -21.92 -4.97
C ARG A 388 -17.07 -21.50 -6.06
N PRO A 389 -18.05 -22.36 -6.39
CA PRO A 389 -19.13 -21.98 -7.27
C PRO A 389 -19.87 -20.76 -6.72
N GLN A 390 -20.14 -19.79 -7.58
CA GLN A 390 -20.96 -18.64 -7.24
C GLN A 390 -22.41 -18.89 -7.66
N GLY A 391 -23.36 -18.40 -6.85
CA GLY A 391 -24.78 -18.37 -7.23
C GLY A 391 -25.02 -17.43 -8.42
N ARG A 392 -26.27 -17.37 -8.88
CA ARG A 392 -26.66 -16.48 -9.99
C ARG A 392 -26.63 -15.01 -9.57
N GLN A 393 -26.49 -14.12 -10.56
CA GLN A 393 -26.74 -12.69 -10.40
C GLN A 393 -28.17 -12.45 -9.87
N ALA A 394 -28.40 -11.28 -9.27
CA ALA A 394 -29.77 -10.84 -9.03
C ALA A 394 -30.50 -10.70 -10.39
N PRO A 395 -31.78 -11.12 -10.48
CA PRO A 395 -32.52 -11.00 -11.73
C PRO A 395 -32.73 -9.52 -12.08
N LYS A 396 -32.62 -9.19 -13.37
CA LYS A 396 -32.80 -7.81 -13.87
C LYS A 396 -34.27 -7.37 -13.87
N THR A 397 -35.19 -8.33 -13.81
CA THR A 397 -36.64 -8.12 -13.77
C THR A 397 -37.25 -8.88 -12.59
N PRO A 398 -38.30 -8.34 -11.94
CA PRO A 398 -39.06 -9.06 -10.92
C PRO A 398 -39.57 -10.40 -11.47
N GLY A 399 -39.41 -11.49 -10.73
CA GLY A 399 -39.79 -12.84 -11.16
C GLY A 399 -38.86 -13.51 -12.18
N GLY A 400 -37.83 -12.81 -12.67
CA GLY A 400 -36.85 -13.37 -13.60
C GLY A 400 -35.77 -14.23 -12.93
N VAL A 401 -34.90 -14.84 -13.73
CA VAL A 401 -33.71 -15.56 -13.26
C VAL A 401 -32.45 -14.84 -13.72
N GLY A 402 -31.52 -14.57 -12.80
CA GLY A 402 -30.24 -13.96 -13.15
C GLY A 402 -29.28 -14.91 -13.86
N SER A 403 -28.27 -14.34 -14.53
CA SER A 403 -27.20 -15.09 -15.20
C SER A 403 -26.30 -15.82 -14.19
N PRO A 404 -25.74 -16.99 -14.54
CA PRO A 404 -24.74 -17.64 -13.71
C PRO A 404 -23.51 -16.75 -13.54
N ARG A 405 -22.86 -16.83 -12.37
CA ARG A 405 -21.60 -16.16 -12.11
C ARG A 405 -20.46 -17.16 -12.28
N PRO A 406 -19.33 -16.77 -12.88
CA PRO A 406 -18.16 -17.65 -12.93
C PRO A 406 -17.69 -17.97 -11.50
N PRO A 407 -17.08 -19.15 -11.26
CA PRO A 407 -16.57 -19.51 -9.96
C PRO A 407 -15.43 -18.59 -9.52
N LYS A 408 -15.21 -18.52 -8.21
CA LYS A 408 -14.07 -17.83 -7.60
C LYS A 408 -13.24 -18.83 -6.82
N PHE A 409 -12.00 -18.50 -6.49
CA PHE A 409 -11.33 -19.22 -5.42
C PHE A 409 -11.84 -18.75 -4.06
N GLU A 410 -11.77 -19.64 -3.07
CA GLU A 410 -11.74 -19.30 -1.65
C GLU A 410 -10.43 -19.78 -1.04
N MET A 411 -9.94 -19.05 -0.04
CA MET A 411 -8.79 -19.41 0.79
C MET A 411 -9.27 -19.76 2.20
N ASN A 412 -8.83 -20.89 2.74
CA ASN A 412 -8.93 -21.18 4.17
C ASN A 412 -7.70 -20.59 4.86
N THR A 413 -7.85 -19.46 5.54
CA THR A 413 -6.73 -18.70 6.14
C THR A 413 -5.98 -19.52 7.18
N ALA A 414 -6.68 -20.31 8.01
CA ALA A 414 -6.07 -21.17 9.01
C ALA A 414 -5.14 -22.23 8.38
N LYS A 415 -5.57 -22.88 7.28
CA LYS A 415 -4.74 -23.87 6.57
C LYS A 415 -3.63 -23.20 5.76
N ALA A 416 -3.94 -22.14 5.02
CA ALA A 416 -2.98 -21.40 4.21
C ALA A 416 -1.84 -20.83 5.05
N SER A 417 -2.11 -20.46 6.31
CA SER A 417 -1.11 -19.94 7.26
C SER A 417 0.04 -20.90 7.58
N HIS A 418 -0.14 -22.20 7.32
CA HIS A 418 0.84 -23.27 7.53
C HIS A 418 1.43 -23.81 6.22
N GLY A 419 1.06 -23.25 5.07
CA GLY A 419 1.48 -23.73 3.76
C GLY A 419 2.03 -22.61 2.88
N ILE A 420 1.13 -21.86 2.24
CA ILE A 420 1.50 -20.82 1.26
C ILE A 420 1.77 -19.43 1.87
N ARG A 421 1.77 -19.28 3.20
CA ARG A 421 2.09 -17.99 3.85
C ARG A 421 3.59 -17.74 3.88
N VAL A 422 4.01 -16.59 3.39
CA VAL A 422 5.42 -16.18 3.28
C VAL A 422 5.81 -15.07 4.26
N ALA A 423 4.84 -14.30 4.77
CA ALA A 423 5.07 -13.31 5.83
C ALA A 423 3.83 -13.10 6.71
N SER A 424 4.04 -12.64 7.94
CA SER A 424 2.97 -12.28 8.88
C SER A 424 3.43 -11.18 9.82
N HIS A 425 2.64 -10.11 9.91
CA HIS A 425 2.91 -8.92 10.70
C HIS A 425 1.68 -8.59 11.55
N SER A 426 1.84 -8.43 12.86
CA SER A 426 0.71 -8.18 13.78
C SER A 426 0.80 -6.81 14.43
N TRP A 427 -0.35 -6.12 14.55
CA TRP A 427 -0.40 -4.91 15.37
C TRP A 427 -0.24 -5.28 16.85
N PRO A 428 0.40 -4.43 17.67
CA PRO A 428 0.45 -4.64 19.11
C PRO A 428 -0.97 -4.75 19.66
N THR A 429 -1.25 -5.82 20.40
CA THR A 429 -2.55 -5.98 21.04
C THR A 429 -2.75 -4.79 21.98
N PRO A 430 -3.87 -4.05 21.90
CA PRO A 430 -4.17 -3.05 22.90
C PRO A 430 -4.21 -3.76 24.25
N ARG A 431 -3.37 -3.36 25.21
CA ARG A 431 -3.49 -3.81 26.60
C ARG A 431 -4.90 -3.44 27.04
N ARG A 432 -5.80 -4.43 27.13
CA ARG A 432 -7.07 -4.24 27.81
C ARG A 432 -6.69 -3.95 29.27
N GLY A 433 -7.02 -2.76 29.75
CA GLY A 433 -6.69 -2.31 31.10
C GLY A 433 -7.12 -3.37 32.13
N ALA A 434 -6.23 -3.59 33.09
CA ALA A 434 -6.53 -4.34 34.31
C ALA A 434 -7.55 -3.57 35.17
#